data_AF-A0A968U906-F1
#
_entry.id   AF-A0A968U906-F1
#
_cell.length_a   1.000
_cell.length_b   1.000
_cell.length_c   1.000
_cell.angle_alpha   90.00
_cell.angle_beta   90.00
_cell.angle_gamma   90.00
#
_symmetry.space_group_name_H-M   'P 1'
#
loop_
_entity.id
_entity.type
_entity.pdbx_description
1 polymer ?
#
loop_
_entity_poly.entity_id
_entity_poly.type
_entity_poly.pdbx_seq_one_letter_code
_entity_poly.pdbx_strand_id
1 'polypeptide(L)' 'MNDSPVQYVSDEQGEVTSVILSIELWRDILSELETQHLLKSDTMRQRLLTARQRSSGIAFDTAIAEIGLE' A
#
# COMPACT_ATOMS: atom_id res chain seq x y z
N MET A 1 11.39 -8.69 -11.59
CA MET A 1 10.11 -9.39 -11.76
C MET A 1 10.25 -10.72 -11.06
N ASN A 2 9.82 -10.81 -9.81
CA ASN A 2 9.68 -12.09 -9.14
C ASN A 2 8.40 -12.72 -9.69
N ASP A 3 8.53 -13.72 -10.55
CA ASP A 3 7.44 -14.66 -10.86
C ASP A 3 7.13 -15.45 -9.57
N SER A 4 6.44 -14.82 -8.62
CA SER A 4 5.81 -15.57 -7.53
C SER A 4 4.65 -16.35 -8.15
N PRO A 5 4.71 -17.69 -8.21
CA PRO A 5 3.67 -18.46 -8.87
C PRO A 5 2.35 -18.30 -8.12
N VAL A 6 1.40 -17.65 -8.78
CA VAL A 6 0.01 -17.55 -8.33
C VAL A 6 -0.71 -18.83 -8.78
N GLN A 7 -1.29 -19.57 -7.85
CA GLN A 7 -2.11 -20.74 -8.16
C GLN A 7 -3.58 -20.41 -7.94
N TYR A 8 -4.41 -20.81 -8.89
CA TYR A 8 -5.86 -20.63 -8.83
C TYR A 8 -6.52 -21.95 -8.43
N VAL A 9 -7.49 -21.87 -7.53
CA VAL A 9 -8.28 -23.02 -7.07
C VAL A 9 -9.69 -22.82 -7.58
N SER A 10 -10.16 -23.78 -8.38
CA SER A 10 -11.53 -23.81 -8.91
C SER A 10 -12.40 -24.82 -8.18
N ASP A 11 -13.71 -24.56 -8.15
CA ASP A 11 -14.71 -25.52 -7.70
C ASP A 11 -15.00 -26.60 -8.77
N GLU A 12 -15.97 -27.46 -8.48
CA GLU A 12 -16.38 -28.56 -9.36
C GLU A 12 -17.00 -28.08 -10.69
N GLN A 13 -17.50 -26.84 -10.72
CA GLN A 13 -18.06 -26.21 -11.92
C GLN A 13 -16.98 -25.51 -12.75
N GLY A 14 -15.75 -25.43 -12.24
CA GLY A 14 -14.62 -24.75 -12.88
C GLY A 14 -14.50 -23.27 -12.50
N GLU A 15 -15.37 -22.76 -11.63
CA GLU A 15 -15.33 -21.36 -11.19
C GLU A 15 -14.20 -21.16 -10.19
N VAL A 16 -13.38 -20.13 -10.41
CA VAL A 16 -12.25 -19.81 -9.52
C VAL A 16 -12.79 -19.25 -8.21
N THR A 17 -12.56 -19.95 -7.11
CA THR A 17 -13.07 -19.57 -5.77
C THR A 17 -11.99 -19.02 -4.86
N SER A 18 -10.72 -19.39 -5.09
CA SER A 18 -9.61 -18.90 -4.26
C SER A 18 -8.27 -18.91 -5.00
N VAL A 19 -7.28 -18.26 -4.38
CA VAL A 19 -5.93 -18.10 -4.92
C VAL A 19 -4.91 -18.42 -3.83
N ILE A 20 -3.86 -19.16 -4.19
CA ILE A 20 -2.70 -19.42 -3.34
C ILE A 20 -1.51 -18.63 -3.90
N LEU A 21 -0.86 -17.84 -3.06
CA LEU A 21 0.28 -17.00 -3.41
C LEU A 21 1.31 -16.97 -2.29
N SER A 22 2.51 -16.44 -2.58
CA SER A 22 3.56 -16.26 -1.59
C SER A 22 3.17 -15.23 -0.53
N ILE A 23 3.68 -15.39 0.69
CA ILE A 23 3.44 -14.41 1.78
C ILE A 23 3.99 -13.03 1.42
N GLU A 24 5.09 -12.97 0.66
CA GLU A 24 5.66 -11.72 0.15
C GLU A 24 4.66 -10.99 -0.75
N LEU A 25 4.14 -11.66 -1.78
CA LEU A 25 3.16 -11.08 -2.69
C LEU A 25 1.85 -10.69 -1.97
N TRP A 26 1.45 -11.44 -0.95
CA TRP A 26 0.27 -11.10 -0.15
C TRP A 26 0.45 -9.80 0.62
N ARG A 27 1.63 -9.61 1.22
CA ARG A 27 1.96 -8.38 1.95
C ARG A 27 2.02 -7.17 1.03
N ASP A 28 2.56 -7.34 -0.17
CA ASP A 28 2.58 -6.29 -1.19
C ASP A 28 1.15 -5.86 -1.56
N ILE A 29 0.27 -6.82 -1.88
CA ILE A 29 -1.15 -6.55 -2.18
C ILE A 29 -1.86 -5.86 -1.01
N LEU A 30 -1.63 -6.31 0.23
CA LEU A 30 -2.23 -5.66 1.42
C LEU A 30 -1.74 -4.21 1.59
N SER A 31 -0.46 -3.94 1.36
CA SER A 31 0.08 -2.57 1.42
C SER A 31 -0.54 -1.66 0.35
N GLU A 32 -0.89 -2.24 -0.80
CA GLU A 32 -1.62 -1.54 -1.85
C GLU A 32 -3.06 -1.25 -1.45
N LEU A 33 -3.75 -2.08 -0.65
CA LEU A 33 -5.11 -1.81 -0.20
C LEU A 33 -5.20 -0.56 0.69
N GLU A 34 -4.24 -0.37 1.60
CA GLU A 34 -4.17 0.83 2.44
C GLU A 34 -3.90 2.08 1.59
N THR A 35 -2.98 1.97 0.64
CA THR A 35 -2.68 3.05 -0.30
C THR A 35 -3.87 3.34 -1.23
N GLN A 36 -4.53 2.30 -1.74
CA GLN A 36 -5.70 2.39 -2.60
C GLN A 36 -6.87 3.03 -1.84
N HIS A 37 -7.04 2.74 -0.55
CA HIS A 37 -8.02 3.41 0.30
C HIS A 37 -7.79 4.93 0.31
N LEU A 38 -6.55 5.38 0.52
CA LEU A 38 -6.21 6.80 0.47
C LEU A 38 -6.45 7.38 -0.95
N LEU A 39 -6.16 6.62 -2.01
CA LEU A 39 -6.36 7.07 -3.39
C LEU A 39 -7.83 7.20 -3.82
N LYS A 40 -8.80 6.70 -3.04
CA LYS A 40 -10.24 6.88 -3.31
C LYS A 40 -10.71 8.33 -3.11
N SER A 41 -10.02 9.10 -2.27
CA SER A 41 -10.31 10.53 -2.07
C SER A 41 -9.41 11.38 -2.96
N ASP A 42 -10.00 12.26 -3.78
CA ASP A 42 -9.24 13.16 -4.65
C ASP A 42 -8.30 14.07 -3.85
N THR A 43 -8.76 14.58 -2.70
CA THR A 43 -7.93 15.39 -1.80
C THR A 43 -6.73 14.61 -1.30
N MET A 44 -6.94 13.35 -0.90
CA MET A 44 -5.86 12.53 -0.35
C MET A 44 -4.89 12.06 -1.45
N ARG A 45 -5.40 11.74 -2.64
CA ARG A 45 -4.59 11.48 -3.83
C ARG A 45 -3.67 12.65 -4.15
N GLN A 46 -4.17 13.88 -4.16
CA GLN A 46 -3.35 15.07 -4.38
C GLN A 46 -2.26 15.20 -3.31
N ARG A 47 -2.62 15.04 -2.03
CA ARG A 47 -1.63 15.08 -0.91
C ARG A 47 -0.51 14.07 -1.09
N LEU A 48 -0.84 12.82 -1.46
CA LEU A 48 0.15 11.76 -1.70
C LEU A 48 1.07 12.09 -2.88
N LEU A 49 0.51 12.55 -3.99
CA LEU A 49 1.30 12.94 -5.17
C LEU A 49 2.23 14.12 -4.87
N THR A 50 1.76 15.12 -4.13
CA THR A 50 2.59 16.24 -3.68
C THR A 50 3.68 15.77 -2.73
N ALA A 51 3.36 14.92 -1.76
CA ALA A 51 4.34 14.39 -0.81
C ALA A 51 5.45 13.60 -1.52
N ARG A 52 5.10 12.77 -2.51
CA ARG A 52 6.04 12.01 -3.33
C ARG A 52 7.03 12.90 -4.10
N GLN A 53 6.64 14.12 -4.44
CA GLN A 53 7.50 15.07 -5.15
C GLN A 53 8.42 15.88 -4.23
N ARG A 54 8.27 15.79 -2.90
CA ARG A 54 9.12 16.53 -1.96
C ARG A 54 10.50 15.89 -1.90
N SER A 55 11.53 16.72 -2.05
CA SER A 55 12.93 16.34 -1.87
C SER A 55 13.49 16.75 -0.49
N SER A 56 12.69 17.45 0.30
CA SER A 56 13.06 17.95 1.63
C SER A 56 12.02 17.54 2.67
N GLY A 57 12.48 17.49 3.92
CA GLY A 57 11.67 17.27 5.10
C GLY A 57 12.18 18.13 6.26
N ILE A 58 11.54 18.00 7.42
CA ILE A 58 12.02 18.59 8.67
C ILE A 58 12.74 17.53 9.50
N ALA A 59 13.70 17.94 10.32
CA ALA A 59 14.37 17.03 11.24
C ALA A 59 13.38 16.51 12.29
N PHE A 60 13.61 15.29 12.78
CA PHE A 60 12.71 14.66 13.75
C PHE A 60 12.54 15.50 15.02
N ASP A 61 13.64 16.01 15.58
CA ASP A 61 13.60 16.84 16.78
C ASP A 61 12.83 18.15 16.55
N THR A 62 12.99 18.76 15.37
CA THR A 62 12.20 19.93 14.97
C THR A 62 10.71 19.59 14.87
N ALA A 63 10.37 18.41 14.33
CA ALA A 63 8.98 17.97 14.25
C ALA A 63 8.35 17.80 15.64
N ILE A 64 9.06 17.17 16.59
CA ILE A 64 8.61 16.97 17.97
C ILE A 64 8.34 18.31 18.67
N ALA A 65 9.25 19.28 18.49
CA ALA A 65 9.10 20.63 19.00
C ALA A 65 7.86 21.34 18.45
N GLU A 66 7.68 21.31 17.13
CA GLU A 66 6.57 22.00 16.45
C GLU A 66 5.20 21.41 16.79
N ILE A 67 5.12 20.09 17.05
CA ILE A 67 3.86 19.42 17.41
C ILE A 67 3.61 19.35 18.93
N GLY A 68 4.52 19.90 19.73
CA GLY A 68 4.37 20.04 21.18
C GLY A 68 4.45 18.72 21.95
N LEU A 69 5.30 17.79 21.52
CA LEU A 69 5.53 16.49 22.17
C LEU A 69 6.85 16.45 22.98
N GLU A 70 7.32 17.60 23.47
CA GLU A 70 8.52 17.74 24.32
C GLU A 70 8.28 17.38 25.79
#